data_AF-A0A348WBH5-F1
#
_entry.id   AF-A0A348WBH5-F1
#
_cell.length_a   1.000
_cell.length_b   1.000
_cell.length_c   1.000
_cell.angle_alpha   90.00
_cell.angle_beta   90.00
_cell.angle_gamma   90.00
#
_symmetry.space_group_name_H-M   'P 1'
#
loop_
_entity.id
_entity.type
_entity.pdbx_description
1 polymer ?
#
loop_
_entity_poly.entity_id
_entity_poly.type
_entity_poly.pdbx_seq_one_letter_code
_entity_poly.pdbx_strand_id
1 'polypeptide(L)' 'MSWTEDQPIVSLKDVHKSFGEVKVLRGVSMDIQKGEVICIIGPSG' A
#
# COMPACT_ATOMS: atom_id res chain seq x y z
N MET A 1 -15.80 5.72 15.43
CA MET A 1 -14.61 6.46 15.00
C MET A 1 -15.02 7.40 13.88
N SER A 2 -14.83 8.71 14.03
CA SER A 2 -15.04 9.68 12.95
C SER A 2 -13.76 9.80 12.13
N TRP A 3 -13.89 9.86 10.82
CA TRP A 3 -12.77 10.02 9.88
C TRP A 3 -12.56 11.52 9.61
N THR A 4 -11.31 11.97 9.51
CA THR A 4 -10.93 13.37 9.19
C THR A 4 -10.45 13.45 7.75
N GLU A 5 -10.78 14.54 7.03
CA GLU A 5 -10.41 14.70 5.61
C GLU A 5 -8.91 14.53 5.32
N ASP A 6 -8.05 14.86 6.29
CA ASP A 6 -6.59 14.78 6.15
C ASP A 6 -5.98 13.41 6.48
N GLN A 7 -6.78 12.44 6.93
CA GLN A 7 -6.28 11.10 7.26
C GLN A 7 -6.45 10.20 6.04
N PRO A 8 -5.51 9.31 5.67
CA PRO A 8 -5.76 8.33 4.61
C PRO A 8 -6.73 7.21 5.04
N ILE A 9 -7.50 6.67 4.09
CA ILE A 9 -8.39 5.51 4.33
C ILE A 9 -7.54 4.24 4.39
N VAL A 10 -6.54 4.16 3.52
CA VAL A 10 -5.56 3.07 3.49
C VAL A 10 -4.17 3.68 3.61
N SER A 11 -3.38 3.20 4.55
CA SER A 11 -1.98 3.60 4.72
C SER A 11 -1.12 2.35 4.80
N LEU A 12 -0.18 2.23 3.86
CA LEU A 12 0.88 1.25 3.87
C LEU A 12 2.16 1.98 4.29
N LYS A 13 2.84 1.46 5.31
CA LYS A 13 4.08 2.03 5.82
C LYS A 13 5.13 0.93 5.90
N ASP A 14 6.19 1.10 5.11
CA ASP A 14 7.35 0.22 5.01
C ASP A 14 6.96 -1.27 4.97
N VAL A 15 6.05 -1.63 4.06
CA VAL A 15 5.50 -2.99 3.99
C VAL A 15 6.48 -3.91 3.27
N HIS A 16 6.86 -5.00 3.94
CA HIS A 16 7.68 -6.08 3.41
C HIS A 16 6.90 -7.38 3.34
N LYS A 17 7.19 -8.22 2.34
CA LYS A 17 6.58 -9.53 2.19
C LYS A 17 7.55 -10.49 1.53
N SER A 18 7.60 -11.71 2.07
CA SER A 18 8.36 -12.82 1.51
C SER A 18 7.52 -14.09 1.44
N PHE A 19 7.86 -14.96 0.49
CA PHE A 19 7.42 -16.36 0.43
C PHE A 19 8.67 -17.24 0.50
N GLY A 20 8.90 -17.86 1.66
CA GLY A 20 10.19 -18.49 1.95
C GLY A 20 11.33 -17.47 1.85
N GLU A 21 12.35 -17.78 1.06
CA GLU A 21 13.50 -16.90 0.82
C GLU A 21 13.23 -15.79 -0.22
N VAL A 22 12.12 -15.87 -0.96
CA VAL A 22 11.80 -14.91 -2.02
C VAL A 22 11.16 -13.66 -1.44
N LYS A 23 11.86 -12.51 -1.51
CA LYS A 23 11.32 -11.18 -1.14
C LYS A 23 10.49 -10.60 -2.29
N VAL A 24 9.17 -10.52 -2.10
CA VAL A 24 8.20 -10.01 -3.09
C VAL A 24 7.79 -8.56 -2.87
N LEU A 25 7.76 -8.08 -1.62
CA LEU A 25 7.67 -6.65 -1.31
C LEU A 25 8.91 -6.25 -0.50
N ARG A 26 9.59 -5.18 -0.92
CA ARG A 26 10.90 -4.74 -0.41
C ARG A 26 10.83 -3.40 0.33
N GLY A 27 9.72 -3.14 1.02
CA GLY A 27 9.46 -1.87 1.69
C GLY A 27 8.66 -0.94 0.78
N VAL A 28 7.34 -1.11 0.80
CA VAL A 28 6.40 -0.27 0.06
C VAL A 28 5.64 0.62 1.04
N SER A 29 5.60 1.92 0.75
CA SER A 29 4.80 2.89 1.50
C SER A 29 3.90 3.66 0.54
N MET A 30 2.60 3.77 0.86
CA MET A 30 1.67 4.64 0.15
C MET A 30 0.46 4.95 1.03
N ASP A 31 -0.14 6.09 0.78
CA ASP A 31 -1.39 6.52 1.38
C ASP A 31 -2.46 6.66 0.30
N ILE A 32 -3.69 6.25 0.61
CA ILE A 32 -4.85 6.34 -0.28
C ILE A 32 -5.92 7.15 0.42
N GLN A 33 -6.24 8.31 -0.13
CA GLN A 33 -7.25 9.23 0.39
C GLN A 33 -8.66 8.79 -0.02
N LYS A 34 -9.65 9.38 0.63
CA LYS A 34 -11.04 9.12 0.31
C LYS A 34 -11.37 9.57 -1.10
N GLY A 35 -11.92 8.65 -1.90
CA GLY A 35 -12.32 8.92 -3.29
C GLY A 35 -11.18 8.80 -4.28
N GLU A 36 -9.94 8.53 -3.85
CA GLU A 36 -8.83 8.23 -4.75
C GLU A 36 -8.95 6.83 -5.35
N VAL A 37 -8.63 6.74 -6.64
CA VAL A 37 -8.57 5.48 -7.38
C VAL A 37 -7.12 5.27 -7.82
N ILE A 38 -6.55 4.14 -7.43
CA ILE A 38 -5.16 3.79 -7.75
C ILE A 38 -5.14 2.50 -8.56
N CYS A 39 -4.25 2.44 -9.56
CA CYS A 39 -3.96 1.24 -10.32
C CYS A 39 -2.54 0.76 -10.00
N ILE A 40 -2.39 -0.54 -9.76
CA ILE A 40 -1.08 -1.19 -9.61
C ILE A 40 -0.75 -1.83 -10.96
N ILE A 41 0.42 -1.49 -11.50
CA ILE A 41 0.92 -2.03 -12.76
C ILE A 41 2.29 -2.66 -12.56
N GLY A 42 2.58 -3.71 -13.31
CA GLY A 42 3.86 -4.39 -13.27
C GLY A 42 3.88 -5.61 -14.19
N PRO A 43 5.07 -6.16 -14.51
CA PRO A 43 5.19 -7.45 -15.17
C PRO A 43 4.55 -8.54 -14.31
N SER A 44 4.14 -9.66 -14.93
CA SER A 44 3.64 -10.80 -14.19
C SER A 44 4.73 -11.36 -13.27
N GLY A 45 4.46 -11.39 -11.96
CA GLY A 45 5.41 -11.85 -10.93
C GLY A 45 5.05 -11.32 -9.55
#